data_AF-A0A933T012-F1
#
_entry.id   AF-A0A933T012-F1
#
_cell.length_a   1.000
_cell.length_b   1.000
_cell.length_c   1.000
_cell.angle_alpha   90.00
_cell.angle_beta   90.00
_cell.angle_gamma   90.00
#
_symmetry.space_group_name_H-M   'P 1'
#
loop_
_entity.id
_entity.type
_entity.pdbx_description
1 polymer ?
#
loop_
_entity_poly.entity_id
_entity_poly.type
_entity_poly.pdbx_seq_one_letter_code
_entity_poly.pdbx_strand_id
1 'polypeptide(L)'
;MPKAKELIRTNIMMEKQLLRGIDEFAKALEEDRSTAIRQLIKKSLSEEKIALAVKKFQEGLPFRKAAEMCNLDYWEFQSELDKRDIPVSSSLSFAKSRLRQ
;
A
#
# COMPACT_ATOMS: atom_id res chain seq x y z
N MET A 1 -11.96 7.54 -25.55
CA MET A 1 -12.78 6.72 -24.64
C MET A 1 -11.84 6.03 -23.66
N PRO A 2 -12.05 6.09 -22.34
CA PRO A 2 -11.21 5.33 -21.41
C PRO A 2 -11.37 3.84 -21.72
N LYS A 3 -10.27 3.12 -21.94
CA LYS A 3 -10.30 1.66 -22.15
C LYS A 3 -11.04 1.03 -20.98
N ALA A 4 -12.07 0.23 -21.26
CA ALA A 4 -12.73 -0.56 -20.24
C ALA A 4 -11.66 -1.38 -19.50
N LYS A 5 -11.68 -1.33 -18.16
CA LYS A 5 -10.75 -2.13 -17.35
C LYS A 5 -11.00 -3.61 -17.66
N GLU A 6 -9.95 -4.31 -18.06
CA GLU A 6 -9.99 -5.74 -18.28
C GLU A 6 -10.17 -6.44 -16.91
N LEU A 7 -11.32 -7.07 -16.71
CA LEU A 7 -11.66 -7.77 -15.47
C LEU A 7 -11.39 -9.26 -15.64
N ILE A 8 -10.59 -9.84 -14.74
CA ILE A 8 -10.25 -11.26 -14.73
C ILE A 8 -10.98 -11.93 -13.56
N ARG A 9 -11.69 -13.03 -13.81
CA ARG A 9 -12.31 -13.83 -12.75
C ARG A 9 -11.24 -14.67 -12.06
N THR A 10 -11.16 -14.56 -10.74
CA THR A 10 -10.25 -15.35 -9.90
C THR A 10 -11.07 -16.12 -8.88
N ASN A 11 -10.81 -17.43 -8.74
CA ASN A 11 -11.41 -18.28 -7.72
C ASN A 11 -10.38 -18.56 -6.62
N ILE A 12 -10.76 -18.41 -5.36
CA ILE A 12 -9.91 -18.65 -4.21
C ILE A 12 -10.66 -19.46 -3.14
N MET A 13 -9.92 -20.27 -2.39
CA MET A 13 -10.43 -20.92 -1.19
C MET A 13 -10.10 -20.02 0.02
N MET A 14 -11.08 -19.82 0.90
CA MET A 14 -10.92 -19.00 2.10
C MET A 14 -11.47 -19.71 3.32
N GLU A 15 -10.89 -19.40 4.48
CA GLU A 15 -11.42 -19.85 5.76
C GLU A 15 -12.83 -19.31 5.99
N LYS A 16 -13.68 -20.16 6.57
CA LYS A 16 -15.10 -19.83 6.81
C LYS A 16 -15.26 -18.58 7.69
N GLN A 17 -14.37 -18.39 8.67
CA GLN A 17 -14.44 -17.23 9.56
C GLN A 17 -14.06 -15.94 8.85
N LEU A 18 -13.03 -15.96 7.99
CA LEU A 18 -12.67 -14.81 7.17
C LEU A 18 -13.82 -14.41 6.24
N LEU A 19 -14.44 -15.39 5.57
CA LEU A 19 -15.58 -15.13 4.70
C LEU A 19 -16.77 -14.52 5.46
N ARG A 20 -17.01 -14.95 6.70
CA ARG A 20 -18.04 -14.35 7.56
C ARG A 20 -17.73 -12.89 7.90
N GLY A 21 -16.49 -12.58 8.26
CA GLY A 21 -16.09 -11.18 8.51
C GLY A 21 -16.26 -10.29 7.28
N ILE A 22 -15.96 -10.82 6.09
CA ILE A 22 -16.20 -10.12 4.81
C ILE A 22 -17.69 -9.89 4.58
N ASP A 23 -18.55 -10.88 4.89
CA ASP A 23 -20.00 -10.74 4.76
C ASP A 23 -20.59 -9.67 5.69
N GLU A 24 -20.08 -9.61 6.93
CA GLU A 24 -20.48 -8.59 7.90
C GLU A 24 -20.04 -7.18 7.44
N PHE A 25 -18.82 -7.07 6.92
CA PHE A 25 -18.32 -5.83 6.32
C PHE A 25 -19.17 -5.40 5.11
N ALA A 26 -19.51 -6.33 4.22
CA ALA A 26 -20.35 -6.06 3.06
C ALA A 26 -21.75 -5.58 3.47
N LYS A 27 -22.36 -6.21 4.48
CA LYS A 27 -23.65 -5.80 5.04
C LYS A 27 -23.61 -4.39 5.63
N ALA A 28 -22.55 -4.05 6.35
CA ALA A 28 -22.41 -2.74 6.98
C ALA A 28 -22.32 -1.60 5.95
N LEU A 29 -21.87 -1.88 4.74
CA LEU A 29 -21.76 -0.92 3.64
C LEU A 29 -22.89 -1.02 2.61
N GLU A 30 -23.86 -1.92 2.83
CA GLU A 30 -24.92 -2.23 1.85
C GLU A 30 -24.39 -2.65 0.46
N GLU A 31 -23.23 -3.32 0.43
CA GLU A 31 -22.55 -3.73 -0.79
C GLU A 31 -22.64 -5.23 -1.05
N ASP A 32 -22.44 -5.63 -2.31
CA ASP A 32 -22.27 -7.03 -2.63
C ASP A 32 -20.91 -7.55 -2.11
N ARG A 33 -20.89 -8.82 -1.70
CA ARG A 33 -19.68 -9.49 -1.21
C ARG A 33 -18.48 -9.32 -2.13
N SER A 34 -18.67 -9.42 -3.44
CA SER A 34 -17.57 -9.31 -4.40
C SER A 34 -17.00 -7.89 -4.47
N THR A 35 -17.84 -6.86 -4.30
CA THR A 35 -17.41 -5.47 -4.19
C THR A 35 -16.62 -5.25 -2.91
N ALA A 36 -17.13 -5.71 -1.76
CA ALA A 36 -16.41 -5.65 -0.50
C ALA A 36 -15.04 -6.34 -0.59
N ILE A 37 -14.97 -7.55 -1.16
CA ILE A 37 -13.69 -8.27 -1.38
C ILE A 37 -12.74 -7.42 -2.23
N ARG A 38 -13.21 -6.87 -3.35
CA ARG A 38 -12.36 -6.04 -4.23
C ARG A 38 -11.83 -4.80 -3.51
N GLN A 39 -12.67 -4.13 -2.72
CA GLN A 39 -12.27 -2.94 -1.97
C GLN A 39 -11.24 -3.28 -0.89
N LEU A 40 -11.48 -4.34 -0.11
CA LEU A 40 -10.56 -4.80 0.93
C LEU A 40 -9.20 -5.19 0.34
N ILE A 41 -9.19 -5.98 -0.74
CA ILE A 41 -7.95 -6.36 -1.44
C ILE A 41 -7.24 -5.12 -1.98
N LYS A 42 -7.95 -4.20 -2.63
CA LYS A 42 -7.36 -2.98 -3.17
C LYS A 42 -6.72 -2.13 -2.08
N LYS A 43 -7.42 -1.96 -0.94
CA LYS A 43 -6.94 -1.19 0.21
C LYS A 43 -5.69 -1.85 0.80
N SER A 44 -5.78 -3.12 1.16
CA SER A 44 -4.67 -3.87 1.75
C SER A 44 -3.46 -3.91 0.82
N LEU A 45 -3.65 -4.15 -0.48
CA LEU A 45 -2.53 -4.14 -1.44
C LEU A 45 -1.86 -2.77 -1.54
N SER A 46 -2.63 -1.68 -1.45
CA SER A 46 -2.06 -0.32 -1.43
C SER A 46 -1.24 -0.08 -0.17
N GLU A 47 -1.76 -0.48 1.00
CA GLU A 47 -1.08 -0.34 2.29
C GLU A 47 0.22 -1.15 2.34
N GLU A 48 0.20 -2.39 1.85
CA GLU A 48 1.38 -3.27 1.77
C GLU A 48 2.45 -2.70 0.83
N LYS A 49 2.06 -2.11 -0.30
CA LYS A 49 3.01 -1.43 -1.20
C LYS A 49 3.68 -0.24 -0.53
N ILE A 50 2.93 0.56 0.23
CA ILE A 50 3.48 1.68 0.99
C ILE A 50 4.45 1.17 2.05
N ALA A 51 4.06 0.15 2.83
CA ALA A 51 4.93 -0.44 3.85
C ALA A 51 6.25 -0.96 3.25
N LEU A 52 6.19 -1.65 2.11
CA LEU A 52 7.36 -2.11 1.38
C LEU A 52 8.23 -0.95 0.87
N ALA A 53 7.63 0.10 0.30
CA ALA A 53 8.34 1.28 -0.18
C ALA A 53 9.07 2.01 0.95
N VAL A 54 8.41 2.19 2.10
CA VAL A 54 8.99 2.78 3.31
C VAL A 54 10.18 1.96 3.81
N LYS A 55 10.04 0.63 3.89
CA LYS A 55 11.14 -0.26 4.28
C LYS A 55 12.32 -0.12 3.33
N LYS A 56 12.07 -0.11 2.02
CA LYS A 56 13.12 0.06 1.00
C LYS A 56 13.79 1.43 1.09
N PHE A 57 13.02 2.48 1.37
CA PHE A 57 13.55 3.82 1.62
C PHE A 57 14.50 3.82 2.81
N GLN A 58 14.12 3.22 3.94
CA GLN A 58 14.99 3.06 5.10
C GLN A 58 16.26 2.27 4.76
N GLU A 59 16.15 1.22 3.95
CA GLU A 59 17.30 0.44 3.43
C GLU A 59 18.23 1.24 2.51
N GLY A 60 17.86 2.47 2.12
CA GLY A 60 18.66 3.39 1.32
C GLY A 60 18.18 3.58 -0.12
N LEU A 61 17.00 3.07 -0.47
CA LEU A 61 16.37 3.38 -1.77
C LEU A 61 16.12 4.90 -1.85
N PRO A 62 16.42 5.57 -2.98
CA PRO A 62 16.12 6.98 -3.15
C PRO A 62 14.63 7.28 -2.97
N PHE A 63 14.32 8.39 -2.31
CA PHE A 63 12.95 8.83 -2.00
C PHE A 63 12.02 8.73 -3.22
N ARG A 64 12.43 9.28 -4.36
CA ARG A 64 11.65 9.26 -5.60
C ARG A 64 11.31 7.84 -6.06
N LYS A 65 12.29 6.92 -5.99
CA LYS A 65 12.06 5.52 -6.37
C LYS A 65 11.12 4.82 -5.39
N ALA A 66 11.18 5.15 -4.11
CA ALA A 66 10.26 4.63 -3.11
C ALA A 66 8.82 5.11 -3.36
N ALA A 67 8.63 6.41 -3.63
CA ALA A 67 7.32 6.98 -3.98
C ALA A 67 6.72 6.32 -5.25
N GLU A 68 7.55 6.12 -6.27
CA GLU A 68 7.15 5.43 -7.51
C GLU A 68 6.70 3.98 -7.27
N MET A 69 7.30 3.25 -6.30
CA MET A 69 6.92 1.86 -5.98
C MET A 69 5.49 1.73 -5.44
N CYS A 70 5.03 2.72 -4.68
CA CYS A 70 3.67 2.76 -4.15
C CYS A 70 2.72 3.62 -5.01
N ASN A 71 3.19 4.11 -6.17
CA ASN A 71 2.42 4.97 -7.08
C ASN A 71 1.85 6.21 -6.37
N LEU A 72 2.65 6.78 -5.47
CA LEU A 72 2.36 8.01 -4.76
C LEU A 72 3.23 9.14 -5.33
N ASP A 73 2.72 10.36 -5.28
CA ASP A 73 3.55 11.53 -5.54
C ASP A 73 4.49 11.84 -4.37
N TYR A 74 5.28 12.91 -4.52
CA TYR A 74 6.25 13.31 -3.50
C TYR A 74 5.59 13.64 -2.15
N TRP A 75 4.50 14.41 -2.17
CA TRP A 75 3.82 14.90 -0.98
C TRP A 75 3.01 13.80 -0.29
N GLU A 76 2.38 12.94 -1.09
CA GLU A 76 1.68 11.75 -0.61
C GLU A 76 2.67 10.81 0.10
N PHE A 77 3.83 10.53 -0.50
CA PHE A 77 4.84 9.69 0.14
C PHE A 77 5.44 10.34 1.39
N GLN A 78 5.68 11.66 1.37
CA GLN A 78 6.11 12.40 2.56
C GLN A 78 5.09 12.27 3.70
N SER A 79 3.81 12.45 3.39
CA SER A 79 2.74 12.31 4.38
C SER A 79 2.68 10.90 4.97
N GLU A 80 2.94 9.87 4.17
CA GLU A 80 3.01 8.48 4.65
C GLU A 80 4.23 8.23 5.56
N LEU A 81 5.35 8.91 5.33
CA LEU A 81 6.51 8.86 6.23
C LEU A 81 6.23 9.58 7.55
N ASP A 82 5.59 10.76 7.49
CA ASP A 82 5.25 11.57 8.66
C ASP A 82 4.26 10.83 9.57
N LYS A 83 3.23 10.18 9.00
CA LYS A 83 2.29 9.32 9.75
C LYS A 83 2.96 8.16 10.49
N ARG A 84 4.17 7.78 10.08
CA ARG A 84 4.94 6.66 10.65
C ARG A 84 6.12 7.13 11.50
N ASP A 85 6.24 8.44 11.74
CA ASP A 85 7.35 9.08 12.45
C ASP A 85 8.73 8.77 11.82
N ILE A 86 8.79 8.66 10.49
CA ILE A 86 10.03 8.35 9.76
C ILE A 86 10.57 9.63 9.11
N PRO A 87 11.70 10.20 9.59
CA PRO A 87 12.25 11.41 8.99
C PRO A 87 12.90 11.08 7.64
N VAL A 88 12.84 12.02 6.68
CA VAL A 88 13.45 11.83 5.34
C VAL A 88 14.96 11.56 5.42
N SER A 89 15.62 12.06 6.46
CA SER A 89 17.04 11.79 6.71
C SER A 89 17.34 10.38 7.21
N SER A 90 16.33 9.54 7.48
CA SER A 90 16.50 8.22 8.09
C SER A 90 17.01 7.15 7.12
N SER A 91 17.14 7.44 5.83
CA SER A 91 17.63 6.43 4.88
C SER A 91 19.08 6.06 5.20
N LEU A 92 19.43 4.77 5.08
CA LEU A 92 20.82 4.31 5.22
C LEU A 92 21.78 5.01 4.25
N SER A 93 21.27 5.46 3.11
CA SER A 93 22.03 6.27 2.14
C SER A 93 22.43 7.62 2.74
N PHE A 94 21.49 8.30 3.41
CA PHE A 94 21.76 9.55 4.14
C PHE A 94 22.65 9.35 5.37
N ALA A 95 22.51 8.23 6.08
CA ALA A 95 23.39 7.91 7.21
C ALA A 95 24.86 7.71 6.75
N LYS A 96 25.07 7.02 5.62
CA LYS A 96 26.40 6.80 5.04
C LYS A 96 27.06 8.08 4.53
N SER A 97 26.28 9.02 3.99
CA SER A 97 26.85 10.30 3.51
C SER A 97 27.35 11.19 4.65
N ARG A 98 26.72 11.13 5.84
CA ARG A 98 27.18 11.86 7.04
C ARG A 98 28.50 11.35 7.62
N LEU A 99 28.80 10.06 7.49
CA LEU A 99 30.06 9.48 7.99
C LEU A 99 31.27 9.79 7.10
N ARG A 100 31.06 10.39 5.92
CA ARG A 100 32.12 10.73 4.95
C ARG A 100 32.46 12.23 4.92
N GLN A 101 31.94 13.02 5.85
CA GLN A 101 32.31 14.43 6.09
C GLN A 101 33.12 14.54 7.37
#